data_AF-A0AAD3DHU4-F1
#
_entry.id   AF-A0AAD3DHU4-F1
#
_cell.length_a   1.000
_cell.length_b   1.000
_cell.length_c   1.000
_cell.angle_alpha   90.00
_cell.angle_beta   90.00
_cell.angle_gamma   90.00
#
_symmetry.space_group_name_H-M   'P 1'
#
loop_
_entity.id
_entity.type
_entity.pdbx_description
1 polymer ?
#
loop_
_entity_poly.entity_id
_entity_poly.type
_entity_poly.pdbx_seq_one_letter_code
_entity_poly.pdbx_strand_id
1 'polypeptide(L)'
;LAVTDLWQAIKELVPNKVPSGQRLERLSVAGRHLLQAAVSVEMWYGAQALKQLKVVLAIDCEVEYYVVSELQQWGFFGLSPGNLALLPLPRFHGFAQDTRTGHLAHVKG
;
A
#
# COMPACT_ATOMS: atom_id res chain seq x y z
N LEU A 1 -2.89 20.08 -10.16
CA LEU A 1 -3.19 19.24 -8.98
C LEU A 1 -1.85 18.86 -8.37
N ALA A 2 -1.46 19.60 -7.32
CA ALA A 2 -0.15 19.41 -6.70
C ALA A 2 -0.06 17.98 -6.17
N VAL A 3 0.91 17.22 -6.66
CA VAL A 3 1.39 16.01 -5.99
C VAL A 3 1.93 16.51 -4.66
N THR A 4 1.10 16.52 -3.62
CA THR A 4 1.54 16.77 -2.26
C THR A 4 2.63 15.76 -2.00
N ASP A 5 3.86 16.23 -1.87
CA ASP A 5 4.99 15.37 -1.54
C ASP A 5 4.66 14.75 -0.18
N LEU A 6 4.11 13.54 -0.21
CA LEU A 6 3.62 12.81 0.96
C LEU A 6 4.73 12.64 2.02
N TRP A 7 5.99 12.79 1.61
CA TRP A 7 7.12 12.87 2.50
C TRP A 7 7.18 14.13 3.33
N GLN A 8 6.84 15.29 2.76
CA GLN A 8 6.67 16.52 3.55
C GLN A 8 5.57 16.32 4.59
N ALA A 9 4.43 15.73 4.22
CA ALA A 9 3.34 15.49 5.15
C ALA A 9 3.77 14.58 6.32
N ILE A 10 4.51 13.51 6.06
CA ILE A 10 5.00 12.60 7.11
C ILE A 10 6.09 13.26 7.97
N LYS A 11 6.99 14.05 7.37
CA LYS A 11 7.99 14.82 8.11
C LYS A 11 7.36 15.87 9.03
N GLU A 12 6.28 16.50 8.58
CA GLU A 12 5.52 17.47 9.37
C GLU A 12 4.80 16.80 10.54
N LEU A 13 4.27 15.58 10.33
CA LEU A 13 3.55 14.84 11.36
C LEU A 13 4.47 14.13 12.37
N VAL A 14 5.66 13.69 11.96
CA VAL A 14 6.54 12.85 12.81
C VAL A 14 8.04 13.14 12.58
N PRO A 15 8.51 14.37 12.87
CA PRO A 15 9.84 14.84 12.46
C PRO A 15 11.02 14.02 13.01
N ASN A 16 10.82 13.29 14.12
CA ASN A 16 11.89 12.56 14.81
C ASN A 16 11.89 11.04 14.56
N LYS A 17 10.88 10.49 13.88
CA LYS A 17 10.80 9.04 13.63
C LYS A 17 11.33 8.62 12.26
N VAL A 18 11.45 9.55 11.31
CA VAL A 18 11.82 9.19 9.95
C VAL A 18 13.14 9.87 9.53
N PRO A 19 14.22 9.11 9.30
CA PRO A 19 15.53 9.67 8.96
C PRO A 19 15.46 10.56 7.72
N SER A 20 15.91 11.80 7.85
CA SER A 20 16.08 12.75 6.76
C SER A 20 17.22 12.29 5.84
N GLY A 21 16.91 11.43 4.87
CA GLY A 21 17.87 11.04 3.83
C GLY A 21 17.66 9.64 3.25
N GLN A 22 17.03 8.72 3.99
CA GLN A 22 16.64 7.41 3.46
C GLN A 22 15.28 7.54 2.79
N ARG A 23 15.28 8.15 1.61
CA ARG A 23 14.13 8.15 0.73
C ARG A 23 13.77 6.68 0.46
N LEU A 24 12.51 6.32 0.63
CA LEU A 24 11.95 4.98 0.38
C LEU A 24 11.99 4.58 -1.11
N GLU A 25 13.11 4.82 -1.78
CA GLU A 25 13.32 4.57 -3.22
C GLU A 25 13.24 3.08 -3.57
N ARG A 26 13.28 2.20 -2.57
CA ARG A 26 13.20 0.74 -2.72
C ARG A 26 11.84 0.14 -2.40
N LEU A 27 10.89 0.93 -1.89
CA LEU A 27 9.54 0.42 -1.62
C LEU A 27 8.63 0.61 -2.84
N SER A 28 7.88 -0.42 -3.17
CA SER A 28 6.78 -0.39 -4.12
C SER A 28 5.71 0.62 -3.68
N VAL A 29 4.80 0.98 -4.60
CA VAL A 29 3.64 1.81 -4.25
C VAL A 29 2.86 1.17 -3.10
N ALA A 30 2.62 -0.14 -3.16
CA ALA A 30 1.92 -0.89 -2.11
C ALA A 30 2.67 -0.84 -0.78
N GLY A 31 3.98 -1.10 -0.78
CA GLY A 31 4.81 -1.04 0.42
C GLY A 31 4.81 0.32 1.09
N ARG A 32 4.83 1.41 0.31
CA ARG A 32 4.73 2.78 0.86
C ARG A 32 3.39 3.03 1.55
N HIS A 33 2.27 2.61 0.94
CA HIS A 33 0.95 2.79 1.56
C HIS A 33 0.79 1.93 2.82
N LEU A 34 1.31 0.69 2.79
CA LEU A 34 1.31 -0.19 3.96
C LEU A 34 2.13 0.37 5.11
N LEU A 35 3.34 0.86 4.83
CA LEU A 35 4.17 1.50 5.84
C LEU A 35 3.48 2.75 6.42
N GLN A 36 2.84 3.56 5.58
CA GLN A 36 2.10 4.74 6.02
C GLN A 36 0.93 4.36 6.94
N ALA A 37 0.14 3.37 6.55
CA ALA A 37 -0.96 2.87 7.37
C ALA A 37 -0.45 2.31 8.69
N ALA A 38 0.66 1.55 8.66
CA ALA A 38 1.27 0.98 9.85
C ALA A 38 1.76 2.08 10.81
N VAL A 39 2.55 3.04 10.33
CA VAL A 39 3.03 4.16 11.15
C VAL A 39 1.86 4.95 11.74
N SER A 40 0.82 5.21 10.94
CA SER A 40 -0.36 5.92 11.41
C SER A 40 -1.08 5.15 12.53
N VAL A 41 -1.36 3.86 12.34
CA VAL A 41 -2.02 3.05 13.37
C VAL A 41 -1.17 2.95 14.64
N GLU A 42 0.14 2.77 14.50
CA GLU A 42 1.05 2.75 15.66
C GLU A 42 1.01 4.07 16.43
N MET A 43 1.00 5.21 15.74
CA MET A 43 1.00 6.53 16.38
C MET A 43 -0.27 6.81 17.17
N TRP A 44 -1.43 6.47 16.61
CA TRP A 44 -2.72 6.79 17.23
C TRP A 44 -3.20 5.73 18.23
N TYR A 45 -2.84 4.46 18.01
CA TYR A 45 -3.39 3.32 18.76
C TYR A 45 -2.33 2.42 19.40
N GLY A 46 -1.05 2.70 19.18
CA GLY A 46 0.08 1.95 19.74
C GLY A 46 0.47 0.70 18.93
N ALA A 47 1.66 0.17 19.22
CA ALA A 47 2.23 -0.96 18.48
C ALA A 47 1.43 -2.27 18.60
N GLN A 48 0.62 -2.44 19.66
CA GLN A 48 -0.23 -3.63 19.79
C GLN A 48 -1.40 -3.62 18.81
N ALA A 49 -1.92 -2.44 18.45
CA ALA A 49 -3.00 -2.33 17.47
C ALA A 49 -2.59 -2.83 16.09
N LEU A 50 -1.31 -2.64 15.71
CA LEU A 50 -0.75 -3.18 14.46
C LEU A 50 -0.85 -4.70 14.36
N LYS A 51 -0.66 -5.40 15.48
CA LYS A 51 -0.73 -6.87 15.49
C LYS A 51 -2.15 -7.39 15.27
N GLN A 52 -3.17 -6.56 15.46
CA GLN A 52 -4.57 -6.91 15.27
C GLN A 52 -5.14 -6.38 13.95
N LEU A 53 -4.41 -5.49 13.27
CA LEU A 53 -4.84 -4.88 12.02
C LEU A 53 -4.90 -5.94 10.92
N LYS A 54 -6.08 -6.08 10.31
CA LYS A 54 -6.31 -6.92 9.12
C LYS A 54 -6.17 -6.08 7.87
N VAL A 55 -5.36 -6.53 6.94
CA VAL A 55 -5.08 -5.82 5.70
C VAL A 55 -5.29 -6.74 4.52
N VAL A 56 -5.96 -6.21 3.50
CA VAL A 56 -6.14 -6.87 2.21
C VAL A 56 -5.42 -6.04 1.17
N LEU A 57 -4.45 -6.64 0.49
CA LEU A 57 -3.71 -6.01 -0.58
C LEU A 57 -4.07 -6.65 -1.91
N ALA A 58 -4.71 -5.90 -2.80
CA ALA A 58 -4.99 -6.32 -4.15
C ALA A 58 -3.76 -6.01 -5.04
N ILE A 59 -3.24 -7.02 -5.72
CA ILE A 59 -2.01 -6.91 -6.53
C ILE A 59 -2.20 -7.61 -7.87
N ASP A 60 -1.50 -7.15 -8.91
CA ASP A 60 -1.40 -7.90 -10.16
C ASP A 60 -0.67 -9.23 -9.90
N CYS A 61 -1.13 -10.32 -10.51
CA CYS A 61 -0.50 -11.63 -10.34
C CYS A 61 0.95 -11.64 -10.83
N GLU A 62 1.31 -10.81 -11.81
CA GLU A 62 2.68 -10.71 -12.33
C GLU A 62 3.68 -10.14 -11.32
N VAL A 63 3.20 -9.42 -10.30
CA VAL A 63 4.06 -8.76 -9.29
C VAL A 63 4.01 -9.43 -7.93
N GLU A 64 3.26 -10.53 -7.78
CA GLU A 64 3.08 -11.25 -6.51
C GLU A 64 4.42 -11.55 -5.82
N TYR A 65 5.36 -12.14 -6.57
CA TYR A 65 6.67 -12.51 -6.06
C TYR A 65 7.43 -11.31 -5.46
N TYR A 66 7.41 -10.17 -6.15
CA TYR A 66 8.09 -8.95 -5.69
C TYR A 66 7.45 -8.38 -4.43
N VAL A 67 6.12 -8.39 -4.36
CA VAL A 67 5.37 -7.90 -3.19
C VAL A 67 5.64 -8.78 -1.97
N VAL A 68 5.60 -10.10 -2.12
CA VAL A 68 5.91 -11.04 -1.02
C VAL A 68 7.34 -10.87 -0.55
N SER A 69 8.30 -10.76 -1.47
CA SER A 69 9.71 -10.54 -1.13
C SER A 69 9.92 -9.21 -0.38
N GLU A 70 9.24 -8.14 -0.80
CA GLU A 70 9.29 -6.85 -0.12
C GLU A 70 8.73 -6.95 1.31
N LEU A 71 7.55 -7.55 1.48
CA LEU A 71 6.94 -7.72 2.80
C LEU A 71 7.84 -8.48 3.77
N GLN A 72 8.49 -9.55 3.30
CA GLN A 72 9.44 -10.31 4.10
C GLN A 72 10.69 -9.48 4.46
N GLN A 73 11.28 -8.80 3.47
CA GLN A 73 12.47 -7.97 3.66
C GLN A 73 12.25 -6.88 4.73
N TRP A 74 11.05 -6.34 4.80
CA TRP A 74 10.69 -5.27 5.74
C TRP A 74 9.93 -5.76 6.98
N GLY A 75 9.92 -7.08 7.24
CA GLY A 75 9.30 -7.66 8.44
C GLY A 75 7.80 -7.35 8.55
N PHE A 76 7.09 -7.35 7.42
CA PHE A 76 5.66 -7.03 7.29
C PHE A 76 5.27 -5.67 7.89
N PHE A 77 6.21 -4.74 8.03
CA PHE A 77 5.99 -3.42 8.64
C PHE A 77 5.37 -3.50 10.05
N GLY A 78 5.68 -4.57 10.80
CA GLY A 78 5.14 -4.81 12.14
C GLY A 78 3.72 -5.41 12.17
N LEU A 79 3.12 -5.68 11.01
CA LEU A 79 1.89 -6.44 10.90
C LEU A 79 2.13 -7.92 11.21
N SER A 80 1.12 -8.59 11.75
CA SER A 80 1.15 -10.05 11.87
C SER A 80 0.91 -10.68 10.49
N PRO A 81 1.79 -11.58 10.00
CA PRO A 81 1.65 -12.17 8.65
C PRO A 81 0.28 -12.83 8.42
N GLY A 82 -0.31 -13.46 9.44
CA GLY A 82 -1.64 -14.08 9.35
C GLY A 82 -2.80 -13.09 9.19
N ASN A 83 -2.56 -11.79 9.35
CA ASN A 83 -3.57 -10.74 9.15
C ASN A 83 -3.44 -10.04 7.79
N LEU A 84 -2.50 -10.44 6.95
CA LEU A 84 -2.32 -9.90 5.61
C LEU A 84 -2.83 -10.90 4.57
N ALA A 85 -3.83 -10.50 3.80
CA ALA A 85 -4.32 -11.26 2.66
C ALA A 85 -3.88 -10.59 1.35
N LEU A 86 -3.25 -11.36 0.47
CA LEU A 86 -2.94 -10.92 -0.89
C LEU A 86 -4.04 -11.43 -1.82
N LEU A 87 -4.69 -10.52 -2.54
CA LEU A 87 -5.70 -10.84 -3.54
C LEU A 87 -5.11 -10.62 -4.94
N PRO A 88 -4.89 -11.69 -5.72
CA PRO A 88 -4.45 -11.53 -7.10
C PRO A 88 -5.59 -10.96 -7.92
N LEU A 89 -5.35 -9.82 -8.55
CA LEU A 89 -6.21 -9.26 -9.58
C LEU A 89 -5.75 -9.83 -10.93
N PRO A 90 -6.60 -10.60 -11.65
CA PRO A 90 -6.32 -10.90 -13.04
C PRO A 90 -6.20 -9.58 -13.82
N ARG A 91 -5.25 -9.50 -14.76
CA ARG A 91 -4.96 -8.30 -15.58
C ARG A 91 -6.22 -7.49 -15.87
N PHE A 92 -6.14 -6.19 -15.61
CA PHE A 92 -7.20 -5.23 -15.81
C PHE A 92 -7.93 -5.45 -17.14
N HIS A 93 -9.15 -5.98 -17.07
CA HIS A 93 -10.19 -5.45 -17.93
C HIS A 93 -10.44 -4.04 -17.42
N GLY A 94 -9.93 -3.04 -18.13
CA GLY A 94 -10.34 -1.66 -17.88
C GLY A 94 -11.86 -1.59 -18.04
N PHE A 95 -12.51 -0.65 -17.37
CA PHE A 95 -13.92 -0.38 -17.63
C PHE A 95 -14.03 1.00 -18.24
N ALA A 96 -14.52 1.08 -19.47
CA ALA A 96 -14.91 2.35 -20.06
C ALA A 96 -16.40 2.56 -19.83
N GLN A 97 -16.81 3.79 -19.49
CA GLN A 97 -18.21 4.13 -19.47
C GLN A 97 -18.75 4.05 -20.90
N ASP A 98 -19.65 3.10 -21.16
CA ASP A 98 -20.39 3.06 -22.40
C ASP A 98 -21.52 4.09 -22.32
N THR A 99 -21.34 5.21 -23.01
CA THR A 99 -22.30 6.31 -23.04
C THR A 99 -23.62 5.95 -23.70
N ARG A 100 -23.69 4.82 -24.41
CA ARG A 100 -24.92 4.34 -25.07
C ARG A 100 -25.77 3.47 -24.17
N THR A 101 -25.13 2.63 -23.34
CA THR A 101 -25.84 1.68 -22.46
C THR A 101 -25.90 2.13 -21.01
N GLY A 102 -25.09 3.12 -20.62
CA GLY A 102 -24.99 3.58 -19.23
C GLY A 102 -24.26 2.60 -18.31
N HIS A 103 -23.71 1.51 -18.86
CA HIS A 103 -22.96 0.50 -18.14
C HIS A 103 -21.44 0.63 -18.34
N LEU A 104 -20.68 -0.05 -17.48
CA LEU A 104 -19.25 -0.19 -17.61
C LEU A 104 -18.93 -1.31 -18.61
N ALA A 105 -18.29 -0.98 -19.74
CA ALA A 105 -17.86 -1.94 -20.75
C ALA A 105 -16.41 -2.37 -20.52
N HIS A 106 -16.14 -3.67 -20.63
CA HIS A 106 -14.78 -4.21 -20.50
C HIS A 106 -13.90 -3.76 -21.67
N VAL A 107 -12.78 -3.11 -21.35
CA VAL A 107 -11.68 -2.77 -22.25
C VAL A 107 -10.64 -3.88 -22.10
N LYS A 108 -10.40 -4.65 -23.17
CA LYS A 108 -9.24 -5.52 -23.24
C LYS A 108 -7.99 -4.65 -23.44
N GLY A 109 -7.02 -4.77 -22.54
CA GLY A 109 -5.67 -4.22 -22.70
C GLY A 109 -4.84 -5.06 -23.66
#